data_AF-A0A254SC33-F1
#
_entry.id   AF-A0A254SC33-F1
#
_cell.length_a   1.000
_cell.length_b   1.000
_cell.length_c   1.000
_cell.angle_alpha   90.00
_cell.angle_beta   90.00
_cell.angle_gamma   90.00
#
_symmetry.space_group_name_H-M   'P 1'
#
loop_
_entity.id
_entity.type
_entity.pdbx_description
1 polymer ?
#
loop_
_entity_poly.entity_id
_entity_poly.type
_entity_poly.pdbx_seq_one_letter_code
_entity_poly.pdbx_strand_id
1 'polypeptide(L)'
;MFNIFKNHGFLPEESKKNTSNDADSKAIEKIQSFYSNYIFGTEEATDAVIAKYCTKSLAQELSKAYNDEFSDGGGYAVWKFRSDAQDGEGIHEIEKIEHLGNGKYLVHYNDMGNKGAHTITIVQQDGEIFFDKLD
;
A
#
# COMPACT_ATOMS: atom_id res chain seq x y z
N MET A 1 8.23 16.31 -64.21
CA MET A 1 9.64 16.23 -63.79
C MET A 1 9.73 16.74 -62.35
N PHE A 2 10.52 16.06 -61.52
CA PHE A 2 10.65 16.07 -60.05
C PHE A 2 10.77 17.43 -59.31
N ASN A 3 10.16 17.59 -58.11
CA ASN A 3 10.82 17.45 -56.78
C ASN A 3 9.95 17.89 -55.55
N ILE A 4 9.80 16.98 -54.57
CA ILE A 4 10.11 17.05 -53.11
C ILE A 4 9.34 18.00 -52.11
N PHE A 5 8.75 17.33 -51.09
CA PHE A 5 8.29 17.69 -49.70
C PHE A 5 7.65 19.04 -49.33
N LYS A 6 6.49 18.97 -48.65
CA LYS A 6 6.19 19.79 -47.45
C LYS A 6 5.18 19.12 -46.51
N ASN A 7 5.64 18.87 -45.28
CA ASN A 7 4.85 18.53 -44.09
C ASN A 7 3.76 19.58 -43.79
N HIS A 8 2.57 19.11 -43.45
CA HIS A 8 1.62 19.71 -42.49
C HIS A 8 0.87 18.51 -41.90
N GLY A 9 0.74 18.26 -40.61
CA GLY A 9 1.13 18.91 -39.38
C GLY A 9 0.34 18.22 -38.27
N PHE A 10 1.03 17.75 -37.23
CA PHE A 10 0.64 17.85 -35.81
C PHE A 10 -0.78 17.35 -35.42
N LEU A 11 -0.91 16.29 -34.63
CA LEU A 11 -0.57 16.30 -33.19
C LEU A 11 0.14 14.99 -32.76
N PRO A 12 1.18 15.04 -31.92
CA PRO A 12 1.62 13.87 -31.18
C PRO A 12 0.54 13.51 -30.14
N GLU A 13 0.23 12.22 -30.00
CA GLU A 13 -0.46 11.70 -28.82
C GLU A 13 0.42 11.92 -27.59
N GLU A 14 0.29 13.07 -26.93
CA GLU A 14 0.94 13.29 -25.65
C GLU A 14 0.16 12.63 -24.51
N SER A 15 0.85 11.71 -23.84
CA SER A 15 0.93 11.60 -22.38
C SER A 15 -0.24 10.96 -21.62
N LYS A 16 -0.24 9.63 -21.56
CA LYS A 16 -0.82 8.87 -20.43
C LYS A 16 0.15 7.85 -19.80
N LYS A 17 1.47 8.06 -19.94
CA LYS A 17 2.48 7.07 -19.47
C LYS A 17 3.44 7.57 -18.38
N ASN A 18 3.45 8.86 -18.06
CA ASN A 18 4.43 9.41 -17.10
C ASN A 18 3.88 9.74 -15.70
N THR A 19 2.55 9.77 -15.50
CA THR A 19 1.94 10.05 -14.18
C THR A 19 1.61 8.80 -13.36
N SER A 20 1.31 7.65 -14.01
CA SER A 20 1.02 6.40 -13.28
C SER A 20 2.26 5.85 -12.59
N ASN A 21 3.43 5.86 -13.25
CA ASN A 21 4.66 5.34 -12.64
C ASN A 21 5.07 6.07 -11.36
N ASP A 22 4.90 7.40 -11.28
CA ASP A 22 5.25 8.17 -10.07
C ASP A 22 4.29 7.92 -8.90
N ALA A 23 2.98 7.86 -9.19
CA ALA A 23 1.97 7.52 -8.19
C ALA A 23 2.15 6.08 -7.66
N ASP A 24 2.44 5.14 -8.55
CA ASP A 24 2.68 3.73 -8.21
C ASP A 24 3.96 3.58 -7.37
N SER A 25 5.06 4.25 -7.75
CA SER A 25 6.29 4.27 -6.97
C SER A 25 6.05 4.84 -5.56
N LYS A 26 5.32 5.94 -5.43
CA LYS A 26 4.97 6.53 -4.13
C LYS A 26 4.09 5.62 -3.28
N ALA A 27 3.14 4.93 -3.90
CA ALA A 27 2.30 3.94 -3.21
C ALA A 27 3.16 2.79 -2.67
N ILE A 28 4.05 2.25 -3.50
CA ILE A 28 4.98 1.18 -3.12
C ILE A 28 5.89 1.64 -1.98
N GLU A 29 6.50 2.82 -2.08
CA GLU A 29 7.34 3.39 -1.01
C GLU A 29 6.55 3.59 0.29
N LYS A 30 5.29 4.03 0.20
CA LYS A 30 4.43 4.21 1.37
C LYS A 30 4.07 2.87 2.01
N ILE A 31 3.76 1.83 1.23
CA ILE A 31 3.52 0.47 1.72
C ILE A 31 4.79 -0.07 2.39
N GLN A 32 5.95 0.02 1.73
CA GLN A 32 7.23 -0.42 2.29
C GLN A 32 7.54 0.26 3.61
N SER A 33 7.37 1.58 3.67
CA SER A 33 7.61 2.35 4.90
C SER A 33 6.67 1.94 6.03
N PHE A 34 5.40 1.65 5.72
CA PHE A 34 4.45 1.22 6.74
C PHE A 34 4.84 -0.13 7.34
N TYR A 35 5.14 -1.10 6.47
CA TYR A 35 5.51 -2.44 6.89
C TYR A 35 6.82 -2.45 7.68
N SER A 36 7.87 -1.82 7.16
CA SER A 36 9.20 -1.85 7.77
C SER A 36 9.26 -1.15 9.13
N ASN A 37 8.46 -0.09 9.34
CA ASN A 37 8.50 0.67 10.60
C ASN A 37 7.48 0.18 11.63
N TYR A 38 6.26 -0.17 11.21
CA TYR A 38 5.12 -0.41 12.13
C TYR A 38 4.63 -1.84 12.17
N ILE A 39 4.70 -2.60 11.06
CA ILE A 39 4.19 -3.98 11.02
C ILE A 39 5.27 -4.97 11.47
N PHE A 40 6.47 -4.81 10.93
CA PHE A 40 7.65 -5.62 11.21
C PHE A 40 8.72 -4.87 11.99
N GLY A 41 8.59 -3.55 12.08
CA GLY A 41 9.49 -2.71 12.88
C GLY A 41 9.09 -2.66 14.36
N THR A 42 9.76 -1.76 15.08
CA THR A 42 9.56 -1.57 16.52
C THR A 42 8.71 -0.36 16.87
N GLU A 43 8.24 0.39 15.87
CA GLU A 43 7.41 1.58 16.10
C GLU A 43 5.94 1.19 16.33
N GLU A 44 5.26 1.95 17.19
CA GLU A 44 3.84 1.74 17.47
C GLU A 44 2.95 2.42 16.43
N ALA A 45 1.91 1.69 15.98
CA ALA A 45 0.87 2.22 15.09
C ALA A 45 -0.15 3.08 15.86
N THR A 46 0.29 4.23 16.37
CA THR A 46 -0.54 5.20 17.10
C THR A 46 -1.65 5.81 16.22
N ASP A 47 -2.61 6.52 16.83
CA ASP A 47 -3.65 7.27 16.10
C ASP A 47 -3.10 8.17 14.99
N ALA A 48 -1.99 8.86 15.25
CA ALA A 48 -1.34 9.73 14.26
C ALA A 48 -0.76 8.95 13.08
N VAL A 49 -0.21 7.76 13.34
CA VAL A 49 0.29 6.86 12.29
C VAL A 49 -0.88 6.32 11.48
N ILE A 50 -1.93 5.81 12.13
CA ILE A 50 -3.10 5.28 11.43
C ILE A 50 -3.77 6.37 10.59
N ALA A 51 -3.91 7.59 11.11
CA ALA A 51 -4.45 8.72 10.34
C ALA A 51 -3.55 9.13 9.15
N LYS A 52 -2.24 8.91 9.24
CA LYS A 52 -1.28 9.19 8.15
C LYS A 52 -1.31 8.14 7.04
N TYR A 53 -1.64 6.89 7.36
CA TYR A 53 -1.55 5.77 6.42
C TYR A 53 -2.90 5.27 5.94
N CYS A 54 -3.92 5.25 6.78
CA CYS A 54 -5.21 4.64 6.50
C CYS A 54 -6.28 5.70 6.24
N THR A 55 -7.27 5.37 5.40
CA THR A 55 -8.51 6.14 5.37
C THR A 55 -9.25 5.97 6.69
N LYS A 56 -10.18 6.90 6.97
CA LYS A 56 -11.05 6.79 8.14
C LYS A 56 -11.84 5.48 8.17
N SER A 57 -12.25 4.97 7.00
CA SER A 57 -12.99 3.70 6.89
C SER A 57 -12.11 2.54 7.37
N LEU A 58 -10.91 2.40 6.81
CA LEU A 58 -10.00 1.34 7.21
C LEU A 58 -9.57 1.45 8.68
N ALA A 59 -9.30 2.67 9.17
CA ALA A 59 -9.00 2.90 10.58
C ALA A 59 -10.12 2.43 11.51
N GLN A 60 -11.39 2.67 11.14
CA GLN A 60 -12.55 2.19 11.89
C GLN A 60 -12.67 0.67 11.85
N GLU A 61 -12.41 0.03 10.72
CA GLU A 61 -12.40 -1.42 10.59
C GLU A 61 -11.33 -2.07 11.47
N LEU A 62 -10.11 -1.52 11.46
CA LEU A 62 -9.01 -1.99 12.29
C LEU A 62 -9.30 -1.78 13.78
N SER A 63 -9.87 -0.63 14.15
CA SER A 63 -10.25 -0.37 15.55
C SER A 63 -11.37 -1.29 16.01
N LYS A 64 -12.38 -1.52 15.17
CA LYS A 64 -13.46 -2.47 15.47
C LYS A 64 -12.90 -3.87 15.68
N ALA A 65 -12.05 -4.35 14.78
CA ALA A 65 -11.45 -5.68 14.91
C ALA A 65 -10.60 -5.81 16.18
N TYR A 66 -9.90 -4.74 16.58
CA TYR A 66 -9.18 -4.72 17.86
C TYR A 66 -10.15 -4.88 19.04
N ASN A 67 -11.21 -4.07 19.08
CA ASN A 67 -12.19 -4.10 20.17
C ASN A 67 -13.02 -5.40 20.22
N ASP A 68 -13.15 -6.11 19.09
CA ASP A 68 -13.80 -7.42 19.04
C ASP A 68 -12.94 -8.51 19.72
N GLU A 69 -11.61 -8.36 19.74
CA GLU A 69 -10.66 -9.31 20.32
C GLU A 69 -10.19 -8.91 21.74
N PHE A 70 -10.09 -7.60 22.01
CA PHE A 70 -9.53 -7.07 23.27
C PHE A 70 -10.50 -6.13 23.97
N SER A 71 -10.64 -6.30 25.29
CA SER A 71 -11.59 -5.55 26.13
C SER A 71 -11.04 -4.22 26.67
N ASP A 72 -9.73 -3.98 26.55
CA ASP A 72 -9.08 -2.72 26.93
C ASP A 72 -9.40 -1.59 25.94
N GLY A 73 -9.61 -1.94 24.68
CA GLY A 73 -9.98 -1.04 23.60
C GLY A 73 -8.91 -0.02 23.25
N GLY A 74 -9.23 0.89 22.32
CA GLY A 74 -8.35 2.01 21.96
C GLY A 74 -7.14 1.63 21.08
N GLY A 75 -7.08 0.40 20.57
CA GLY A 75 -6.08 -0.04 19.62
C GLY A 75 -6.60 -0.20 18.19
N TYR A 76 -5.71 -0.66 17.31
CA TYR A 76 -5.99 -1.01 15.92
C TYR A 76 -5.44 -2.40 15.62
N ALA A 77 -6.21 -3.23 14.92
CA ALA A 77 -5.84 -4.59 14.56
C ALA A 77 -4.78 -4.66 13.44
N VAL A 78 -3.62 -4.02 13.64
CA VAL A 78 -2.54 -3.96 12.64
C VAL A 78 -1.91 -5.32 12.37
N TRP A 79 -2.13 -6.32 13.24
CA TRP A 79 -1.77 -7.72 12.94
C TRP A 79 -2.50 -8.26 11.72
N LYS A 80 -3.61 -7.66 11.28
CA LYS A 80 -4.27 -8.07 10.02
C LYS A 80 -3.40 -7.90 8.78
N PHE A 81 -2.35 -7.08 8.84
CA PHE A 81 -1.35 -6.93 7.76
C PHE A 81 -0.28 -8.05 7.76
N ARG A 82 -0.33 -8.95 8.75
CA ARG A 82 0.64 -10.02 8.98
C ARG A 82 0.06 -11.38 8.62
N SER A 83 0.86 -12.44 8.77
CA SER A 83 0.33 -13.80 8.72
C SER A 83 -0.41 -14.13 10.02
N ASP A 84 -1.28 -15.13 9.98
CA ASP A 84 -1.90 -15.71 11.19
C ASP A 84 -0.92 -16.59 11.99
N ALA A 85 0.34 -16.71 11.55
CA ALA A 85 1.34 -17.51 12.24
C ALA A 85 1.78 -16.82 13.55
N GLN A 86 1.83 -17.59 14.62
CA GLN A 86 2.24 -17.09 15.94
C GLN A 86 3.73 -17.29 16.24
N ASP A 87 4.36 -18.27 15.59
CA ASP A 87 5.76 -18.64 15.80
C ASP A 87 6.46 -18.94 14.47
N GLY A 88 7.79 -18.81 14.48
CA GLY A 88 8.65 -19.32 13.42
C GLY A 88 10.07 -18.77 13.47
N GLU A 89 10.75 -18.76 12.32
CA GLU A 89 12.10 -18.21 12.19
C GLU A 89 11.99 -16.69 12.23
N GLY A 90 12.59 -15.96 13.19
CA GLY A 90 12.36 -14.50 13.41
C GLY A 90 12.79 -13.53 12.29
N ILE A 91 12.42 -13.84 11.05
CA ILE A 91 12.63 -13.12 9.80
C ILE A 91 11.33 -12.37 9.51
N HIS A 92 11.45 -11.06 9.29
CA HIS A 92 10.32 -10.19 8.98
C HIS A 92 10.70 -9.24 7.86
N GLU A 93 10.13 -9.43 6.67
CA GLU A 93 10.44 -8.59 5.52
C GLU A 93 9.34 -8.62 4.46
N ILE A 94 9.28 -7.56 3.66
CA ILE A 94 8.55 -7.59 2.39
C ILE A 94 9.43 -8.28 1.36
N GLU A 95 8.91 -9.34 0.74
CA GLU A 95 9.60 -10.04 -0.37
C GLU A 95 9.38 -9.30 -1.70
N LYS A 96 8.15 -8.85 -1.95
CA LYS A 96 7.76 -8.23 -3.22
C LYS A 96 6.46 -7.44 -3.07
N ILE A 97 6.33 -6.36 -3.85
CA ILE A 97 5.04 -5.68 -4.03
C ILE A 97 4.70 -5.70 -5.52
N GLU A 98 3.53 -6.24 -5.85
CA GLU A 98 3.02 -6.31 -7.23
C GLU A 98 1.91 -5.29 -7.43
N HIS A 99 2.03 -4.46 -8.47
CA HIS A 99 0.93 -3.59 -8.88
C HIS A 99 -0.08 -4.39 -9.69
N LEU A 100 -1.31 -4.49 -9.19
CA LEU A 100 -2.41 -5.22 -9.82
C LEU A 100 -3.30 -4.34 -10.71
N GLY A 101 -3.03 -3.03 -10.77
CA GLY A 101 -3.90 -2.05 -11.41
C GLY A 101 -5.03 -1.57 -10.48
N ASN A 102 -5.69 -0.48 -10.89
CA ASN A 102 -6.84 0.10 -10.17
C ASN A 102 -6.55 0.43 -8.69
N GLY A 103 -5.32 0.86 -8.38
CA GLY A 103 -4.90 1.21 -7.03
C GLY A 103 -4.72 0.01 -6.09
N LYS A 104 -4.61 -1.22 -6.63
CA LYS A 104 -4.40 -2.43 -5.83
C LYS A 104 -2.95 -2.89 -5.90
N TYR A 105 -2.40 -3.25 -4.75
CA TYR A 105 -1.04 -3.75 -4.61
C TYR A 105 -1.04 -5.04 -3.79
N LEU A 106 -0.48 -6.12 -4.36
CA LEU A 106 -0.29 -7.37 -3.65
C LEU A 106 1.07 -7.33 -2.95
N VAL A 107 1.05 -7.36 -1.62
CA VAL A 107 2.25 -7.34 -0.78
C VAL A 107 2.57 -8.77 -0.39
N HIS A 108 3.66 -9.31 -0.94
CA HIS A 108 4.24 -10.58 -0.50
C HIS A 108 5.24 -10.30 0.61
N TYR A 109 5.13 -11.04 1.70
CA TYR A 109 5.98 -10.87 2.87
C TYR A 109 6.37 -12.21 3.49
N ASN A 110 7.44 -12.16 4.26
CA ASN A 110 7.87 -13.22 5.16
C ASN A 110 7.65 -12.73 6.59
N ASP A 111 6.81 -13.44 7.35
CA ASP A 111 6.47 -13.13 8.72
C ASP A 111 6.81 -14.30 9.63
N MET A 112 7.88 -14.16 10.40
CA MET A 112 8.47 -15.23 11.19
C MET A 112 8.80 -16.48 10.36
N GLY A 113 9.34 -16.32 9.15
CA GLY A 113 9.66 -17.45 8.27
C GLY A 113 8.45 -17.96 7.47
N ASN A 114 7.24 -17.43 7.72
CA ASN A 114 6.03 -17.83 7.03
C ASN A 114 5.71 -16.85 5.90
N LYS A 115 5.66 -17.38 4.68
CA LYS A 115 5.27 -16.59 3.50
C LYS A 115 3.77 -16.28 3.55
N GLY A 116 3.42 -15.01 3.41
CA GLY A 116 2.06 -14.54 3.30
C GLY A 116 1.91 -13.50 2.20
N ALA A 117 0.67 -13.15 1.89
CA ALA A 117 0.38 -12.04 1.01
C ALA A 117 -0.97 -11.40 1.35
N HIS A 118 -1.03 -10.07 1.23
CA HIS A 118 -2.26 -9.27 1.38
C HIS A 118 -2.40 -8.29 0.23
N THR A 119 -3.63 -8.04 -0.19
CA THR A 119 -3.90 -6.98 -1.17
C THR A 119 -4.27 -5.69 -0.43
N ILE A 120 -3.53 -4.62 -0.70
CA ILE A 120 -3.85 -3.28 -0.23
C ILE A 120 -4.47 -2.49 -1.38
N THR A 121 -5.69 -1.99 -1.18
CA THR A 121 -6.28 -0.98 -2.07
C THR A 121 -5.96 0.40 -1.53
N ILE A 122 -5.45 1.28 -2.40
CA ILE A 122 -5.16 2.68 -2.07
C ILE A 122 -6.14 3.63 -2.73
N VAL A 123 -6.30 4.80 -2.11
CA VAL A 123 -6.99 5.96 -2.68
C VAL A 123 -6.09 7.18 -2.58
N GLN A 124 -6.27 8.12 -3.52
CA GLN A 124 -5.65 9.45 -3.44
C GLN A 124 -6.68 10.47 -3.01
N GLN A 125 -6.38 11.21 -1.95
CA GLN A 125 -7.21 12.30 -1.42
C GLN A 125 -6.31 13.52 -1.22
N ASP A 126 -6.66 14.64 -1.84
CA ASP A 126 -5.91 15.90 -1.76
C ASP A 126 -4.41 15.79 -2.08
N GLY A 127 -4.03 14.86 -2.97
CA GLY A 127 -2.65 14.60 -3.37
C GLY A 127 -1.88 13.65 -2.45
N GLU A 128 -2.51 13.15 -1.38
CA GLU A 128 -1.95 12.16 -0.48
C GLU A 128 -2.53 10.76 -0.75
N ILE A 129 -1.70 9.73 -0.54
CA ILE A 129 -2.08 8.33 -0.70
C ILE A 129 -2.49 7.75 0.65
N PHE A 130 -3.64 7.07 0.71
CA PHE A 130 -4.13 6.35 1.87
C PHE A 130 -4.47 4.91 1.53
N PHE A 131 -4.28 4.00 2.49
CA PHE A 131 -4.77 2.62 2.43
C PHE A 131 -6.26 2.63 2.76
N ASP A 132 -7.08 2.14 1.84
CA ASP A 132 -8.53 2.16 1.96
C ASP A 132 -9.11 0.80 2.33
N LYS A 133 -8.49 -0.28 1.84
CA LYS A 133 -8.93 -1.65 2.11
C LYS A 133 -7.76 -2.61 2.20
N LEU A 134 -7.98 -3.65 2.98
CA LEU A 134 -7.10 -4.79 3.16
C LEU A 134 -7.91 -6.06 2.84
N ASP A 135 -7.49 -6.79 1.80
CA ASP A 135 -8.14 -8.02 1.32
C ASP A 135 -7.17 -9.22 1.35
#